data_AF-A0A1G7KTY1-F1
#
_entry.id   AF-A0A1G7KTY1-F1
#
_cell.length_a   1.000
_cell.length_b   1.000
_cell.length_c   1.000
_cell.angle_alpha   90.00
_cell.angle_beta   90.00
_cell.angle_gamma   90.00
#
_symmetry.space_group_name_H-M   'P 1'
#
loop_
_entity.id
_entity.type
_entity.pdbx_description
1 polymer ?
#
loop_
_entity_poly.entity_id
_entity_poly.type
_entity_poly.pdbx_seq_one_letter_code
_entity_poly.pdbx_strand_id
1 'polypeptide(L)'
;MKTPGAMIAMLLASQAVAQAPADPAHTLPDYAAAMIGKPLAALKLDSFYTRYLDAHGIPIAASHKVPSVALLFARDIVEDMLTERPDLRH
;
A
#
# COMPACT_ATOMS: atom_id res chain seq x y z
N MET A 1 14.66 -50.48 49.03
CA MET A 1 15.50 -49.36 49.51
C MET A 1 15.35 -48.20 48.53
N LYS A 2 14.89 -47.03 49.04
CA LYS A 2 15.13 -45.65 48.57
C LYS A 2 15.00 -45.31 47.06
N THR A 3 13.96 -44.52 46.78
CA THR A 3 13.76 -43.50 45.70
C THR A 3 14.98 -42.59 45.44
N PRO A 4 14.92 -41.61 44.51
CA PRO A 4 14.39 -41.56 43.12
C PRO A 4 15.39 -40.84 42.16
N GLY A 5 15.15 -40.87 40.84
CA GLY A 5 16.03 -40.20 39.86
C GLY A 5 15.29 -39.59 38.68
N ALA A 6 14.82 -38.35 38.87
CA ALA A 6 14.58 -37.31 37.87
C ALA A 6 13.84 -37.70 36.57
N MET A 7 12.51 -37.58 36.59
CA MET A 7 11.72 -37.29 35.39
C MET A 7 11.97 -35.83 34.99
N ILE A 8 12.75 -35.61 33.93
CA ILE A 8 12.89 -34.29 33.29
C ILE A 8 11.67 -34.11 32.39
N ALA A 9 10.65 -33.44 32.91
CA ALA A 9 9.54 -32.91 32.12
C ALA A 9 10.05 -31.69 31.35
N MET A 10 10.48 -31.91 30.11
CA MET A 10 10.84 -30.85 29.16
C MET A 10 9.56 -30.24 28.58
N LEU A 11 8.89 -29.40 29.39
CA LEU A 11 7.81 -28.54 28.94
C LEU A 11 8.40 -27.16 28.64
N LEU A 12 8.93 -26.98 27.43
CA LEU A 12 9.23 -25.65 26.93
C LEU A 12 7.92 -24.98 26.55
N ALA A 13 7.43 -24.15 27.47
CA ALA A 13 6.34 -23.23 27.26
C ALA A 13 6.59 -22.41 25.99
N SER A 14 5.69 -22.55 25.01
CA SER A 14 5.60 -21.66 23.86
C SER A 14 5.26 -20.28 24.39
N GLN A 15 6.25 -19.40 24.48
CA GLN A 15 6.05 -18.04 24.94
C GLN A 15 5.13 -17.34 23.94
N ALA A 16 3.94 -16.97 24.41
CA ALA A 16 3.06 -16.04 23.72
C ALA A 16 3.86 -14.75 23.51
N VAL A 17 4.07 -14.38 22.25
CA VAL A 17 4.53 -13.04 21.91
C VAL A 17 3.41 -12.10 22.37
N ALA A 18 3.61 -11.46 23.51
CA ALA A 18 2.77 -10.35 23.92
C ALA A 18 2.88 -9.28 22.83
N GLN A 19 1.84 -9.16 21.99
CA GLN A 19 1.71 -8.01 21.12
C GLN A 19 1.70 -6.76 22.03
N ALA A 20 2.77 -5.98 21.93
CA ALA A 20 2.83 -4.65 22.51
C ALA A 20 1.60 -3.84 22.03
N PRO A 21 1.03 -2.98 22.88
CA PRO A 21 -0.10 -2.14 22.47
C PRO A 21 0.32 -1.34 21.24
N ALA A 22 -0.44 -1.48 20.15
CA ALA A 22 -0.23 -0.67 18.96
C ALA A 22 -0.33 0.81 19.36
N ASP A 23 0.76 1.57 19.21
CA ASP A 23 0.78 3.01 19.44
C ASP A 23 -0.31 3.66 18.57
N PRO A 24 -1.32 4.35 19.15
CA PRO A 24 -2.45 4.87 18.38
C PRO A 24 -2.12 6.17 17.62
N ALA A 25 -0.84 6.50 17.42
CA ALA A 25 -0.44 7.84 16.98
C ALA A 25 0.07 7.94 15.53
N HIS A 26 0.51 6.86 14.87
CA HIS A 26 1.01 6.91 13.48
C HIS A 26 0.46 5.78 12.62
N THR A 27 -0.86 5.70 12.46
CA THR A 27 -1.45 4.86 11.42
C THR A 27 -1.16 5.52 10.08
N LEU A 28 -0.10 5.10 9.38
CA LEU A 28 0.13 5.55 8.00
C LEU A 28 -1.18 5.28 7.23
N PRO A 29 -1.73 6.28 6.51
CA PRO A 29 -2.86 6.04 5.65
C PRO A 29 -2.49 4.93 4.65
N ASP A 30 -3.49 4.18 4.21
CA ASP A 30 -3.34 3.33 3.01
C ASP A 30 -2.75 4.21 1.91
N TYR A 31 -1.52 3.89 1.50
CA TYR A 31 -0.74 4.69 0.56
C TYR A 31 -1.55 4.95 -0.72
N ALA A 32 -2.30 3.95 -1.18
CA ALA A 32 -3.11 4.10 -2.38
C ALA A 32 -4.28 5.07 -2.17
N ALA A 33 -4.87 5.09 -0.97
CA ALA A 33 -5.91 6.06 -0.61
C ALA A 33 -5.36 7.49 -0.46
N ALA A 34 -4.11 7.64 -0.03
CA ALA A 34 -3.45 8.95 0.06
C ALA A 34 -3.07 9.52 -1.31
N MET A 35 -2.73 8.66 -2.28
CA MET A 35 -2.25 9.09 -3.60
C MET A 35 -3.35 9.25 -4.66
N ILE A 36 -4.48 8.55 -4.51
CA ILE A 36 -5.53 8.52 -5.53
C ILE A 36 -6.68 9.47 -5.15
N GLY A 37 -6.86 10.49 -5.98
CA GLY A 37 -7.90 11.50 -5.85
C GLY A 37 -9.05 11.32 -6.85
N LYS A 38 -9.89 12.36 -6.92
CA LYS A 38 -10.90 12.52 -7.98
C LYS A 38 -10.27 13.21 -9.20
N PRO A 39 -10.74 12.91 -10.42
CA PRO A 39 -10.25 13.59 -11.62
C PRO A 39 -10.40 15.11 -11.54
N LEU A 40 -9.40 15.85 -12.03
CA LEU A 40 -9.47 17.30 -12.14
C LEU A 40 -10.56 17.69 -13.16
N ALA A 41 -11.40 18.66 -12.80
CA ALA A 41 -12.49 19.14 -13.66
C ALA A 41 -12.00 19.65 -15.03
N ALA A 42 -10.75 20.15 -15.09
CA ALA A 42 -10.13 20.63 -16.32
C ALA A 42 -10.01 19.56 -17.41
N LEU A 43 -9.94 18.27 -17.05
CA LEU A 43 -9.84 17.17 -18.02
C LEU A 43 -11.18 16.86 -18.71
N LYS A 44 -12.31 17.36 -18.18
CA LYS A 44 -13.65 17.13 -18.75
C LYS A 44 -13.96 15.65 -19.02
N LEU A 45 -13.51 14.76 -18.13
CA LEU A 45 -13.77 13.33 -18.24
C LEU A 45 -15.24 13.03 -17.93
N ASP A 46 -15.77 11.97 -18.56
CA ASP A 46 -17.07 11.42 -18.21
C ASP A 46 -17.09 10.94 -16.75
N SER A 47 -18.28 10.96 -16.13
CA SER A 47 -18.53 10.52 -14.76
C SER A 47 -18.12 9.07 -14.48
N PHE A 48 -17.96 8.24 -15.51
CA PHE A 48 -17.36 6.91 -15.42
C PHE A 48 -15.96 6.91 -14.79
N TYR A 49 -15.15 7.94 -15.09
CA TYR A 49 -13.81 8.10 -14.50
C TYR A 49 -13.94 8.77 -13.13
N THR A 50 -13.55 8.02 -12.11
CA THR A 50 -13.81 8.40 -10.70
C THR A 50 -12.54 8.37 -9.86
N ARG A 51 -11.48 7.76 -10.36
CA ARG A 51 -10.15 7.70 -9.75
C ARG A 51 -9.16 8.43 -10.63
N TYR A 52 -8.24 9.12 -9.99
CA TYR A 52 -7.23 9.92 -10.65
C TYR A 52 -5.95 9.94 -9.85
N LEU A 53 -4.83 9.94 -10.56
CA LEU A 53 -3.53 10.34 -10.03
C LEU A 53 -2.75 11.03 -11.15
N ASP A 54 -1.65 11.67 -10.77
CA ASP A 54 -0.75 12.31 -11.70
C ASP A 54 0.60 11.59 -11.74
N ALA A 55 1.15 11.40 -12.94
CA ALA A 55 2.48 10.86 -13.19
C ALA A 55 3.37 11.96 -13.76
N HIS A 56 3.77 12.93 -12.92
CA HIS A 56 4.59 14.08 -13.28
C HIS A 56 4.08 14.88 -14.49
N GLY A 57 2.84 15.36 -14.38
CA GLY A 57 2.17 16.14 -15.41
C GLY A 57 1.38 15.29 -16.41
N ILE A 58 1.43 13.97 -16.29
CA ILE A 58 0.66 13.04 -17.12
C ILE A 58 -0.50 12.46 -16.31
N PRO A 59 -1.75 12.83 -16.64
CA PRO A 59 -2.90 12.39 -15.89
C PRO A 59 -3.25 10.92 -16.16
N ILE A 60 -3.41 10.14 -15.09
CA ILE A 60 -3.91 8.76 -15.16
C ILE A 60 -5.28 8.72 -14.50
N ALA A 61 -6.30 8.35 -15.27
CA ALA A 61 -7.68 8.26 -14.80
C ALA A 61 -8.25 6.86 -15.01
N ALA A 62 -9.10 6.43 -14.08
CA ALA A 62 -9.75 5.12 -14.14
C ALA A 62 -11.14 5.13 -13.52
N SER A 63 -11.91 4.09 -13.81
CA SER A 63 -13.20 3.86 -13.16
C SER A 63 -13.05 3.28 -11.75
N HIS A 64 -14.13 3.32 -10.98
CA HIS A 64 -14.16 2.79 -9.62
C HIS A 64 -13.90 1.28 -9.55
N LYS A 65 -14.17 0.56 -10.66
CA LYS A 65 -13.96 -0.88 -10.80
C LYS A 65 -12.49 -1.28 -10.84
N VAL A 66 -11.61 -0.35 -11.20
CA VAL A 66 -10.16 -0.62 -11.25
C VAL A 66 -9.60 -0.58 -9.82
N PRO A 67 -8.86 -1.61 -9.39
CA PRO A 67 -8.20 -1.60 -8.08
C PRO A 67 -7.21 -0.44 -7.96
N SER A 68 -7.16 0.19 -6.78
CA SER A 68 -6.24 1.30 -6.50
C SER A 68 -4.77 0.95 -6.81
N VAL A 69 -4.36 -0.28 -6.53
CA VAL A 69 -2.99 -0.74 -6.81
C VAL A 69 -2.63 -0.72 -8.30
N ALA A 70 -3.59 -0.99 -9.19
CA ALA A 70 -3.34 -0.97 -10.63
C ALA A 70 -3.05 0.44 -11.15
N LEU A 71 -3.61 1.46 -10.51
CA LEU A 71 -3.35 2.87 -10.81
C LEU A 71 -1.93 3.26 -10.41
N LEU A 72 -1.46 2.77 -9.27
CA LEU A 72 -0.08 2.98 -8.83
C LEU A 72 0.91 2.31 -9.79
N PHE A 73 0.66 1.06 -10.20
CA PHE A 73 1.50 0.42 -11.21
C PHE A 73 1.47 1.15 -12.57
N ALA A 74 0.31 1.66 -12.99
CA ALA A 74 0.23 2.44 -14.21
C ALA A 74 1.09 3.72 -14.12
N ARG A 75 1.13 4.38 -12.95
CA ARG A 75 2.04 5.50 -12.70
C ARG A 75 3.49 5.08 -12.92
N ASP A 76 3.91 4.02 -12.24
CA ASP A 76 5.29 3.57 -12.24
C ASP A 76 5.72 3.17 -13.66
N ILE A 77 4.84 2.49 -14.42
CA ILE A 77 5.07 2.16 -15.83
C ILE A 77 5.26 3.44 -16.67
N VAL A 78 4.39 4.44 -16.51
CA VAL A 78 4.49 5.71 -17.27
C VAL A 78 5.78 6.46 -16.92
N GLU A 79 6.13 6.52 -15.64
CA GLU A 79 7.37 7.16 -15.17
C GLU A 79 8.61 6.44 -15.71
N ASP A 80 8.64 5.10 -15.66
CA ASP A 80 9.72 4.29 -16.21
C ASP A 80 9.85 4.49 -17.73
N MET A 81 8.73 4.47 -18.46
CA MET A 81 8.72 4.69 -19.91
C MET A 81 9.26 6.06 -20.31
N LEU A 82 9.13 7.07 -19.45
CA LEU A 82 9.46 8.46 -19.74
C LEU A 82 10.67 8.97 -18.96
N THR A 83 11.40 8.08 -18.31
CA THR A 83 12.59 8.44 -17.51
C THR A 83 13.63 9.18 -18.36
N GLU A 84 13.85 8.75 -19.61
CA GLU A 84 14.81 9.37 -20.55
C GLU A 84 14.19 10.50 -21.40
N ARG A 85 12.94 10.89 -21.12
CA ARG A 85 12.20 11.94 -21.85
C ARG A 85 11.63 12.99 -20.90
N PRO A 86 12.49 13.74 -20.20
CA PRO A 86 12.05 14.77 -19.25
C PRO A 86 11.27 15.90 -19.94
N ASP A 87 11.40 16.07 -21.25
CA ASP A 87 10.63 17.02 -22.06
C ASP A 87 9.13 16.74 -22.12
N LEU A 88 8.72 15.50 -21.84
CA LEU A 88 7.31 15.07 -21.82
C LEU A 88 6.67 15.13 -20.43
N ARG A 89 7.47 15.44 -19.39
CA ARG A 89 7.04 15.60 -18.01
C ARG A 89 7.01 17.09 -17.68
N HIS A 90 6.02 17.55 -16.92
CA HIS A 90 5.78 18.98 -16.68
C HIS A 90 5.52 19.29 -15.21
#